data_AF-A0A9W9RYC7-F1
#
_entry.id   AF-A0A9W9RYC7-F1
#
_cell.length_a   1.000
_cell.length_b   1.000
_cell.length_c   1.000
_cell.angle_alpha   90.00
_cell.angle_beta   90.00
_cell.angle_gamma   90.00
#
_symmetry.space_group_name_H-M   'P 1'
#
loop_
_entity.id
_entity.type
_entity.pdbx_description
1 polymer ?
#
loop_
_entity_poly.entity_id
_entity_poly.type
_entity_poly.pdbx_seq_one_letter_code
_entity_poly.pdbx_strand_id
1 'polypeptide(L)'
;MHKDGVDLHKRNQINVRWIPTSEDNKLLGLAKEQARAATQEDAIPQVQAPKMKSTTLKIARAQAVPKSELPENVGRHSRRVDTALPGKHTRQLYDQLSWKEASVLAQLRTGMARLNGYLFRINAAETDQCACGQARETVDPFLFRCRKWTAHRTDMLQCTDTNRGNLSFFLGGKSRSDDQKWKPNVEAVRASIRFAIATGRLEAT
;
A
#
# COMPACT_ATOMS: atom_id res chain seq x y z
N MET A 1 29.56 7.24 22.55
CA MET A 1 28.92 6.72 21.33
C MET A 1 27.72 5.89 21.75
N HIS A 2 26.53 6.33 21.34
CA HIS A 2 25.23 5.72 21.61
C HIS A 2 25.06 4.41 20.83
N LYS A 3 24.52 3.37 21.48
CA LYS A 3 23.56 2.44 20.88
C LYS A 3 22.60 1.94 21.96
N ASP A 4 21.51 2.68 22.15
CA ASP A 4 20.33 2.19 22.84
C ASP A 4 19.60 1.19 21.92
N GLY A 5 19.75 -0.10 22.23
CA GLY A 5 18.91 -1.16 21.69
C GLY A 5 17.62 -1.23 22.52
N VAL A 6 16.52 -0.72 21.97
CA VAL A 6 15.20 -0.85 22.59
C VAL A 6 14.69 -2.27 22.37
N ASP A 7 14.71 -3.06 23.45
CA ASP A 7 14.20 -4.42 23.48
C ASP A 7 12.66 -4.43 23.44
N LEU A 8 12.12 -4.76 22.26
CA LEU A 8 10.71 -4.97 21.99
C LEU A 8 10.35 -6.42 22.35
N HIS A 9 9.88 -6.66 23.58
CA HIS A 9 8.79 -7.60 23.95
C HIS A 9 8.80 -7.92 25.45
N LYS A 10 8.40 -6.97 26.31
CA LYS A 10 7.94 -7.33 27.67
C LYS A 10 6.58 -8.04 27.56
N ARG A 11 6.58 -9.38 27.50
CA ARG A 11 5.38 -10.20 27.73
C ARG A 11 5.00 -10.09 29.20
N ASN A 12 3.77 -9.67 29.49
CA ASN A 12 3.24 -9.69 30.86
C ASN A 12 2.97 -11.14 31.25
N GLN A 13 3.70 -11.65 32.24
CA GLN A 13 3.50 -12.98 32.79
C GLN A 13 2.52 -12.88 33.96
N ILE A 14 1.40 -13.61 33.88
CA ILE A 14 0.34 -13.62 34.92
C ILE A 14 0.36 -15.00 35.57
N ASN A 15 0.50 -15.03 36.91
CA ASN A 15 0.34 -16.24 37.71
C ASN A 15 -0.97 -16.17 38.49
N VAL A 16 -1.86 -17.12 38.23
CA VAL A 16 -3.14 -17.27 38.94
C VAL A 16 -2.99 -18.31 40.03
N ARG A 17 -3.42 -18.00 41.25
CA ARG A 17 -3.45 -18.93 42.38
C ARG A 17 -4.82 -18.89 43.04
N TRP A 18 -5.32 -20.06 43.45
CA TRP A 18 -6.52 -20.17 44.26
C TRP A 18 -6.13 -20.13 45.75
N ILE A 19 -6.84 -19.32 46.53
CA ILE A 19 -6.59 -19.17 47.96
C ILE A 19 -7.88 -19.54 48.72
N PRO A 20 -7.84 -20.53 49.62
CA PRO A 20 -8.99 -20.90 50.44
C PRO A 20 -9.37 -19.76 51.41
N THR A 21 -10.64 -19.71 51.79
CA THR A 21 -11.15 -18.80 52.81
C THR A 21 -10.57 -19.15 54.18
N SER A 22 -9.66 -18.31 54.69
CA SER A 22 -9.21 -18.32 56.09
C SER A 22 -9.41 -16.93 56.70
N GLU A 23 -9.64 -16.86 58.02
CA GLU A 23 -9.83 -15.61 58.77
C GLU A 23 -8.61 -14.69 58.71
N ASP A 24 -7.40 -15.26 58.54
CA ASP A 24 -6.15 -14.49 58.47
C ASP A 24 -5.91 -13.77 57.12
N ASN A 25 -6.73 -14.03 56.10
CA ASN A 25 -6.52 -13.44 54.78
C ASN A 25 -7.14 -12.03 54.67
N LYS A 26 -6.42 -11.06 55.22
CA LYS A 26 -6.79 -9.63 55.21
C LYS A 26 -7.06 -9.09 53.81
N LEU A 27 -6.32 -9.55 52.78
CA LEU A 27 -6.50 -9.12 51.38
C LEU A 27 -7.84 -9.61 50.81
N LEU A 28 -8.24 -10.84 51.12
CA LEU A 28 -9.54 -11.38 50.71
C LEU A 28 -10.68 -10.63 51.41
N GLY A 29 -10.51 -10.25 52.68
CA GLY A 29 -11.46 -9.42 53.42
C GLY A 29 -11.69 -8.07 52.74
N LEU A 30 -10.61 -7.33 52.48
CA LEU A 30 -10.64 -6.03 51.81
C LEU A 30 -11.23 -6.14 50.38
N ALA A 31 -10.85 -7.17 49.63
CA ALA A 31 -11.40 -7.40 48.29
C ALA A 31 -12.91 -7.65 48.31
N LYS A 32 -13.42 -8.41 49.29
CA LYS A 32 -14.86 -8.66 49.46
C LYS A 32 -15.62 -7.40 49.87
N GLU A 33 -15.05 -6.59 50.76
CA GLU A 33 -15.64 -5.33 51.19
C GLU A 33 -15.78 -4.35 50.01
N GLN A 34 -14.71 -4.20 49.22
CA GLN A 34 -14.71 -3.37 48.01
C GLN A 34 -15.68 -3.91 46.95
N ALA A 35 -15.76 -5.24 46.76
CA ALA A 35 -16.71 -5.84 45.84
C ALA A 35 -18.16 -5.56 46.25
N ARG A 36 -18.49 -5.65 47.55
CA ARG A 36 -19.82 -5.32 48.07
C ARG A 36 -20.17 -3.85 47.88
N ALA A 37 -19.23 -2.95 48.17
CA ALA A 37 -19.41 -1.51 47.97
C ALA A 37 -19.68 -1.17 46.49
N ALA A 38 -18.99 -1.85 45.56
CA ALA A 38 -19.16 -1.64 44.13
C ALA A 38 -20.49 -2.17 43.55
N THR A 39 -21.20 -3.04 44.27
CA THR A 39 -22.50 -3.62 43.85
C THR A 39 -23.72 -2.95 44.47
N GLN A 40 -23.55 -1.87 45.25
CA GLN A 40 -24.69 -1.12 45.80
C GLN A 40 -25.43 -0.35 44.70
N GLU A 41 -26.75 -0.17 44.85
CA GLU A 41 -27.63 0.42 43.81
C GLU A 41 -27.21 1.81 43.31
N ASP A 42 -26.55 2.62 44.17
CA ASP A 42 -26.08 3.97 43.83
C ASP A 42 -24.54 4.06 43.66
N ALA A 43 -23.86 2.93 43.48
CA ALA A 43 -22.41 2.91 43.37
C ALA A 43 -21.92 3.57 42.07
N ILE A 44 -21.22 4.69 42.19
CA ILE A 44 -20.57 5.37 41.07
C ILE A 44 -19.21 4.68 40.80
N PRO A 45 -18.92 4.24 39.56
CA PRO A 45 -17.62 3.65 39.24
C PRO A 45 -16.49 4.63 39.52
N GLN A 46 -15.66 4.37 40.55
CA GLN A 46 -14.59 5.29 40.95
C GLN A 46 -13.46 5.40 39.91
N VAL A 47 -13.29 4.42 39.02
CA VAL A 47 -12.21 4.38 38.03
C VAL A 47 -12.73 3.78 36.73
N GLN A 48 -12.46 4.44 35.59
CA GLN A 48 -12.65 3.81 34.29
C GLN A 48 -11.78 2.56 34.23
N ALA A 49 -12.41 1.38 34.10
CA ALA A 49 -11.70 0.13 34.00
C ALA A 49 -10.58 0.25 32.95
N PRO A 50 -9.34 -0.19 33.26
CA PRO A 50 -8.24 -0.10 32.31
C PRO A 50 -8.65 -0.83 31.03
N LYS A 51 -8.88 -0.07 29.95
CA LYS A 51 -9.27 -0.65 28.67
C LYS A 51 -8.13 -1.54 28.21
N MET A 52 -8.46 -2.78 27.86
CA MET A 52 -7.52 -3.69 27.24
C MET A 52 -6.86 -2.99 26.05
N LYS A 53 -5.53 -3.09 25.92
CA LYS A 53 -4.77 -2.41 24.86
C LYS A 53 -5.36 -2.69 23.47
N SER A 54 -5.87 -3.90 23.23
CA SER A 54 -6.56 -4.29 22.01
C SER A 54 -7.81 -3.46 21.73
N THR A 55 -8.67 -3.23 22.74
CA THR A 55 -9.88 -2.43 22.63
C THR A 55 -9.56 -0.97 22.37
N THR A 56 -8.58 -0.40 23.09
CA THR A 56 -8.12 0.97 22.86
C THR A 56 -7.54 1.14 21.45
N LEU A 57 -6.73 0.18 20.99
CA LEU A 57 -6.16 0.20 19.63
C LEU A 57 -7.26 0.07 18.55
N LYS A 58 -8.27 -0.78 18.78
CA LYS A 58 -9.39 -0.95 17.85
C LYS A 58 -10.23 0.34 17.74
N ILE A 59 -10.51 0.99 18.87
CA ILE A 59 -11.23 2.27 18.91
C ILE A 59 -10.43 3.36 18.19
N ALA A 60 -9.13 3.48 18.50
CA ALA A 60 -8.26 4.45 17.84
C ALA A 60 -8.19 4.25 16.32
N ARG A 61 -8.14 2.99 15.85
CA ARG A 61 -8.18 2.67 14.42
C ARG A 61 -9.51 3.01 13.76
N ALA A 62 -10.63 2.84 14.48
CA ALA A 62 -11.96 3.19 13.97
C ALA A 62 -12.21 4.70 13.95
N GLN A 63 -11.64 5.44 14.91
CA GLN A 63 -11.72 6.90 15.00
C GLN A 63 -10.73 7.61 14.08
N ALA A 64 -9.62 6.96 13.72
CA ALA A 64 -8.71 7.47 12.71
C ALA A 64 -9.47 7.57 11.38
N VAL A 65 -9.77 8.79 10.96
CA VAL A 65 -10.24 9.06 9.61
C VAL A 65 -9.22 8.41 8.67
N PRO A 66 -9.63 7.47 7.79
CA PRO A 66 -8.73 7.00 6.76
C PRO A 66 -8.42 8.20 5.89
N LYS A 67 -7.26 8.84 6.11
CA LYS A 67 -6.69 9.76 5.14
C LYS A 67 -6.31 8.89 3.94
N SER A 68 -7.29 8.61 3.09
CA SER A 68 -7.08 8.02 1.76
C SER A 68 -6.38 9.01 0.82
N GLU A 69 -5.94 10.16 1.34
CA GLU A 69 -5.36 11.23 0.56
C GLU A 69 -3.91 11.40 0.98
N LEU A 70 -3.01 10.90 0.13
CA LEU A 70 -1.60 11.22 0.18
C LEU A 70 -1.43 12.75 0.02
N PRO A 71 -0.36 13.36 0.58
CA PRO A 71 -0.06 14.76 0.31
C PRO A 71 -0.05 15.05 -1.20
N GLU A 72 -0.43 16.27 -1.59
CA GLU A 72 -0.67 16.66 -2.99
C GLU A 72 0.52 16.38 -3.93
N ASN A 73 1.74 16.49 -3.41
CA ASN A 73 2.97 16.28 -4.17
C ASN A 73 3.50 14.83 -4.14
N VAL A 74 2.85 13.93 -3.41
CA VAL A 74 3.29 12.53 -3.29
C VAL A 74 2.52 11.64 -4.26
N GLY A 75 3.26 10.82 -5.01
CA GLY A 75 2.68 9.81 -5.89
C GLY A 75 1.93 10.37 -7.09
N ARG A 76 2.27 11.57 -7.59
CA ARG A 76 1.63 12.21 -8.75
C ARG A 76 1.50 11.26 -9.95
N HIS A 77 2.55 10.48 -10.23
CA HIS A 77 2.51 9.47 -11.29
C HIS A 77 1.51 8.34 -10.96
N SER A 78 1.64 7.72 -9.79
CA SER A 78 0.74 6.64 -9.36
C SER A 78 -0.73 7.07 -9.34
N ARG A 79 -1.03 8.32 -8.98
CA ARG A 79 -2.38 8.90 -9.03
C ARG A 79 -2.89 9.09 -10.46
N ARG A 80 -2.02 9.51 -11.38
CA ARG A 80 -2.35 9.62 -12.81
C ARG A 80 -2.65 8.24 -13.42
N VAL A 81 -2.00 7.20 -12.91
CA VAL A 81 -2.31 5.82 -13.27
C VAL A 81 -3.60 5.37 -12.60
N ASP A 82 -3.72 5.53 -11.28
CA ASP A 82 -4.79 4.96 -10.46
C ASP A 82 -5.25 5.99 -9.42
N THR A 83 -6.37 6.67 -9.69
CA THR A 83 -6.88 7.71 -8.79
C THR A 83 -7.61 7.12 -7.57
N ALA A 84 -8.05 5.85 -7.66
CA ALA A 84 -8.62 5.11 -6.55
C ALA A 84 -7.57 4.59 -5.54
N LEU A 85 -6.28 4.75 -5.87
CA LEU A 85 -5.12 4.24 -5.14
C LEU A 85 -5.09 2.70 -5.04
N PRO A 86 -3.92 2.10 -4.76
CA PRO A 86 -3.81 0.64 -4.69
C PRO A 86 -4.80 0.02 -3.71
N GLY A 87 -5.57 -0.95 -4.19
CA GLY A 87 -6.63 -1.60 -3.43
C GLY A 87 -6.83 -3.07 -3.83
N LYS A 88 -8.04 -3.60 -3.60
CA LYS A 88 -8.38 -4.98 -3.93
C LYS A 88 -8.16 -5.30 -5.42
N HIS A 89 -8.50 -4.36 -6.32
CA HIS A 89 -8.30 -4.50 -7.76
C HIS A 89 -6.81 -4.61 -8.12
N THR A 90 -5.95 -3.83 -7.46
CA THR A 90 -4.51 -3.90 -7.66
C THR A 90 -3.99 -5.27 -7.22
N ARG A 91 -4.39 -5.75 -6.03
CA ARG A 91 -3.99 -7.09 -5.58
C ARG A 91 -4.37 -8.18 -6.60
N GLN A 92 -5.63 -8.19 -7.03
CA GLN A 92 -6.13 -9.14 -8.03
C GLN A 92 -5.37 -9.08 -9.37
N LEU A 93 -4.93 -7.88 -9.77
CA LEU A 93 -4.12 -7.69 -10.97
C LEU A 93 -2.73 -8.34 -10.83
N TYR A 94 -2.08 -8.17 -9.67
CA TYR A 94 -0.74 -8.69 -9.43
C TYR A 94 -0.71 -10.19 -9.13
N ASP A 95 -1.74 -10.74 -8.47
CA ASP A 95 -1.83 -12.16 -8.11
C ASP A 95 -1.79 -13.10 -9.34
N GLN A 96 -2.07 -12.56 -10.54
CA GLN A 96 -2.09 -13.30 -11.81
C GLN A 96 -0.79 -13.17 -12.63
N LEU A 97 0.22 -12.47 -12.10
CA LEU A 97 1.47 -12.18 -12.79
C LEU A 97 2.62 -12.98 -12.20
N SER A 98 3.54 -13.42 -13.06
CA SER A 98 4.84 -13.91 -12.61
C SER A 98 5.63 -12.80 -11.91
N TRP A 99 6.65 -13.16 -11.13
CA TRP A 99 7.51 -12.19 -10.45
C TRP A 99 8.13 -11.16 -11.42
N LYS A 100 8.58 -11.61 -12.60
CA LYS A 100 9.16 -10.73 -13.63
C LYS A 100 8.13 -9.73 -14.15
N GLU A 101 6.93 -10.20 -14.50
CA GLU A 101 5.83 -9.35 -14.99
C GLU A 101 5.35 -8.36 -13.92
N ALA A 102 5.20 -8.81 -12.69
CA ALA A 102 4.81 -7.99 -11.54
C ALA A 102 5.85 -6.87 -11.29
N SER A 103 7.14 -7.18 -11.35
CA SER A 103 8.22 -6.21 -11.20
C SER A 103 8.19 -5.13 -12.29
N VAL A 104 7.99 -5.54 -13.55
CA VAL A 104 7.81 -4.62 -14.69
C VAL A 104 6.59 -3.74 -14.48
N LEU A 105 5.44 -4.32 -14.12
CA LEU A 105 4.22 -3.55 -13.88
C LEU A 105 4.38 -2.57 -12.71
N ALA A 106 5.09 -2.95 -11.65
CA ALA A 106 5.38 -2.08 -10.52
C ALA A 106 6.22 -0.86 -10.95
N GLN A 107 7.26 -1.08 -11.75
CA GLN A 107 8.07 0.02 -12.31
C GLN A 107 7.20 0.97 -13.15
N LEU A 108 6.36 0.42 -14.03
CA LEU A 108 5.47 1.21 -14.89
C LEU A 108 4.42 1.98 -14.09
N ARG A 109 3.79 1.37 -13.07
CA ARG A 109 2.72 1.99 -12.27
C ARG A 109 3.22 3.04 -11.29
N THR A 110 4.45 2.91 -10.80
CA THR A 110 5.06 3.86 -9.85
C THR A 110 5.82 4.98 -10.57
N GLY A 111 6.26 4.73 -11.81
CA GLY A 111 7.18 5.60 -12.52
C GLY A 111 8.60 5.58 -11.96
N MET A 112 8.86 4.73 -10.95
CA MET A 112 10.19 4.42 -10.42
C MET A 112 10.79 3.29 -11.27
N ALA A 113 10.93 3.60 -12.56
CA ALA A 113 11.40 2.67 -13.57
C ALA A 113 12.85 2.99 -13.95
N ARG A 114 13.56 2.03 -14.56
CA ARG A 114 14.87 2.28 -15.17
C ARG A 114 14.80 3.10 -16.47
N LEU A 115 14.04 4.18 -16.46
CA LEU A 115 13.95 5.16 -17.53
C LEU A 115 14.69 6.42 -17.11
N ASN A 116 15.32 7.11 -18.07
CA ASN A 116 16.18 8.26 -17.80
C ASN A 116 15.48 9.37 -17.01
N GLY A 117 14.17 9.54 -17.18
CA GLY A 117 13.39 10.51 -16.42
C GLY A 117 13.37 10.29 -14.91
N TYR A 118 13.42 9.04 -14.45
CA TYR A 118 13.56 8.71 -13.02
C TYR A 118 15.04 8.65 -12.61
N LEU A 119 15.89 8.01 -13.43
CA LEU A 119 17.31 7.86 -13.13
C LEU A 119 18.02 9.22 -12.97
N PHE A 120 17.72 10.19 -13.84
CA PHE A 120 18.23 11.56 -13.72
C PHE A 120 17.78 12.23 -12.41
N ARG A 121 16.52 12.01 -12.00
CA ARG A 121 15.98 12.59 -10.75
C ARG A 121 16.74 12.11 -9.51
N ILE A 122 17.26 10.89 -9.55
CA ILE A 122 18.04 10.29 -8.46
C ILE A 122 19.55 10.38 -8.71
N ASN A 123 20.00 11.20 -9.67
CA ASN A 123 21.40 11.36 -10.07
C ASN A 123 22.11 10.06 -10.50
N ALA A 124 21.35 9.08 -11.01
CA ALA A 124 21.88 7.83 -11.55
C ALA A 124 22.10 7.86 -13.08
N ALA A 125 21.67 8.93 -13.75
CA ALA A 125 21.93 9.18 -15.16
C ALA A 125 22.25 10.66 -15.38
N GLU A 126 23.09 10.96 -16.36
CA GLU A 126 23.52 12.33 -16.68
C GLU A 126 22.43 13.16 -17.39
N THR A 127 21.46 12.49 -18.02
CA THR A 127 20.38 13.13 -18.79
C THR A 127 19.04 12.45 -18.53
N ASP A 128 17.95 13.21 -18.60
CA ASP A 128 16.59 12.70 -18.52
C ASP A 128 15.98 12.38 -19.89
N GLN A 129 16.71 12.64 -20.98
CA GLN A 129 16.24 12.48 -22.34
C GLN A 129 16.24 11.01 -22.79
N CYS A 130 15.29 10.65 -23.64
CA CYS A 130 15.28 9.35 -24.30
C CYS A 130 16.37 9.28 -25.37
N ALA A 131 16.93 8.09 -25.61
CA ALA A 131 17.90 7.85 -26.68
C ALA A 131 17.38 8.20 -28.09
N CYS A 132 16.05 8.33 -28.28
CA CYS A 132 15.48 8.81 -29.55
C CYS A 132 15.51 10.34 -29.70
N GLY A 133 15.92 11.09 -28.66
CA GLY A 133 16.08 12.55 -28.68
C GLY A 133 14.80 13.38 -28.63
N GLN A 134 13.62 12.76 -28.64
CA GLN A 134 12.35 13.51 -28.84
C GLN A 134 11.72 14.07 -27.58
N ALA A 135 11.97 13.43 -26.44
CA ALA A 135 11.34 13.80 -25.17
C ALA A 135 12.13 13.25 -23.99
N ARG A 136 11.82 13.78 -22.81
CA ARG A 136 12.17 13.17 -21.53
C ARG A 136 11.65 11.73 -21.47
N GLU A 137 12.51 10.78 -21.10
CA GLU A 137 12.16 9.37 -21.02
C GLU A 137 11.37 9.08 -19.74
N THR A 138 10.05 9.22 -19.81
CA THR A 138 9.13 8.77 -18.75
C THR A 138 8.23 7.66 -19.29
N VAL A 139 7.46 7.01 -18.40
CA VAL A 139 6.63 5.85 -18.74
C VAL A 139 5.70 6.12 -19.93
N ASP A 140 5.07 7.29 -20.00
CA ASP A 140 4.09 7.60 -21.05
C ASP A 140 4.74 7.77 -22.45
N PRO A 141 5.77 8.61 -22.62
CA PRO A 141 6.55 8.63 -23.86
C PRO A 141 7.16 7.27 -24.21
N PHE A 142 7.64 6.51 -23.22
CA PHE A 142 8.20 5.17 -23.43
C PHE A 142 7.16 4.20 -24.01
N LEU A 143 5.97 4.14 -23.40
CA LEU A 143 4.88 3.23 -23.81
C LEU A 143 4.20 3.63 -25.12
N PHE A 144 4.14 4.92 -25.46
CA PHE A 144 3.22 5.36 -26.54
C PHE A 144 3.87 6.19 -27.64
N ARG A 145 4.99 6.87 -27.38
CA ARG A 145 5.51 7.91 -28.31
C ARG A 145 6.89 7.62 -28.85
N CYS A 146 7.73 6.90 -28.11
CA CYS A 146 9.11 6.65 -28.50
C CYS A 146 9.16 5.86 -29.81
N ARG A 147 9.75 6.48 -30.84
CA ARG A 147 9.85 5.89 -32.19
C ARG A 147 10.75 4.66 -32.24
N LYS A 148 11.75 4.58 -31.34
CA LYS A 148 12.65 3.42 -31.20
C LYS A 148 11.87 2.11 -30.97
N TRP A 149 10.76 2.19 -30.24
CA TRP A 149 10.00 1.01 -29.83
C TRP A 149 8.71 0.80 -30.64
N THR A 150 8.58 1.45 -31.80
CA THR A 150 7.34 1.38 -32.60
C THR A 150 6.96 -0.04 -32.98
N ALA A 151 7.93 -0.86 -33.39
CA ALA A 151 7.69 -2.25 -33.78
C ALA A 151 7.20 -3.14 -32.63
N HIS A 152 7.49 -2.79 -31.38
CA HIS A 152 7.06 -3.57 -30.21
C HIS A 152 5.65 -3.20 -29.72
N ARG A 153 5.07 -2.10 -30.23
CA ARG A 153 3.75 -1.58 -29.78
C ARG A 153 2.55 -2.22 -30.48
N THR A 154 2.77 -3.15 -31.41
CA THR A 154 1.69 -3.75 -32.21
C THR A 154 0.58 -4.35 -31.35
N ASP A 155 0.93 -5.18 -30.38
CA ASP A 155 -0.05 -5.81 -29.47
C ASP A 155 -0.85 -4.77 -28.70
N MET A 156 -0.18 -3.72 -28.19
CA MET A 156 -0.84 -2.64 -27.46
C MET A 156 -1.82 -1.86 -28.35
N LEU A 157 -1.46 -1.64 -29.62
CA LEU A 157 -2.32 -0.95 -30.59
C LEU A 157 -3.55 -1.78 -30.96
N GLN A 158 -3.47 -3.11 -30.90
CA GLN A 158 -4.59 -4.02 -31.17
C GLN A 158 -5.56 -4.14 -29.99
N CYS A 159 -5.13 -3.87 -28.76
CA CYS A 159 -6.00 -3.98 -27.58
C CYS A 159 -7.14 -2.94 -27.55
N THR A 160 -7.04 -1.82 -28.27
CA THR A 160 -8.06 -0.75 -28.21
C THR A 160 -7.94 0.26 -29.35
N ASP A 161 -9.08 0.69 -29.88
CA ASP A 161 -9.17 1.82 -30.80
C ASP A 161 -9.35 3.16 -30.09
N THR A 162 -10.03 3.16 -28.94
CA THR A 162 -10.48 4.38 -28.25
C THR A 162 -9.57 4.83 -27.12
N ASN A 163 -8.78 3.91 -26.52
CA ASN A 163 -7.92 4.20 -25.37
C ASN A 163 -6.43 4.31 -25.76
N ARG A 164 -6.13 4.69 -27.00
CA ARG A 164 -4.75 4.85 -27.47
C ARG A 164 -4.05 5.94 -26.64
N GLY A 165 -2.92 5.58 -26.02
CA GLY A 165 -2.18 6.49 -25.13
C GLY A 165 -2.77 6.66 -23.73
N ASN A 166 -3.83 5.93 -23.37
CA ASN A 166 -4.41 6.00 -22.04
C ASN A 166 -3.57 5.19 -21.03
N LEU A 167 -2.71 5.88 -20.29
CA LEU A 167 -1.82 5.27 -19.30
C LEU A 167 -2.58 4.46 -18.23
N SER A 168 -3.72 4.96 -17.73
CA SER A 168 -4.52 4.26 -16.72
C SER A 168 -5.05 2.94 -17.27
N PHE A 169 -5.61 2.95 -18.49
CA PHE A 169 -6.13 1.76 -19.16
C PHE A 169 -5.06 0.67 -19.32
N PHE A 170 -3.90 1.04 -19.85
CA PHE A 170 -2.81 0.10 -20.14
C PHE A 170 -2.06 -0.38 -18.88
N LEU A 171 -2.21 0.30 -17.74
CA LEU A 171 -1.56 -0.10 -16.49
C LEU A 171 -2.54 -0.60 -15.43
N GLY A 172 -3.83 -0.78 -15.77
CA GLY A 172 -4.85 -1.34 -14.87
C GLY A 172 -5.23 -0.38 -13.74
N GLY A 173 -5.30 0.90 -14.05
CA GLY A 173 -5.68 1.97 -13.14
C GLY A 173 -7.19 2.08 -12.97
N LYS A 174 -7.63 2.35 -11.74
CA LYS A 174 -9.03 2.57 -11.40
C LYS A 174 -9.29 4.05 -11.11
N SER A 175 -10.40 4.58 -11.61
CA SER A 175 -10.90 5.92 -11.28
C SER A 175 -11.70 5.92 -9.97
N ARG A 176 -11.69 7.03 -9.23
CA ARG A 176 -12.64 7.24 -8.09
C ARG A 176 -14.10 7.21 -8.54
N SER A 177 -14.37 7.54 -9.80
CA SER A 177 -15.71 7.49 -10.40
C SER A 177 -16.15 6.08 -10.84
N ASP A 178 -15.23 5.11 -10.87
CA ASP A 178 -15.55 3.77 -11.32
C ASP A 178 -16.35 3.02 -10.27
N ASP A 179 -17.31 2.23 -10.74
CA ASP A 179 -18.16 1.43 -9.87
C ASP A 179 -17.38 0.33 -9.12
N GLN A 180 -18.06 -0.35 -8.19
CA GLN A 180 -17.45 -1.40 -7.39
C GLN A 180 -17.19 -2.70 -8.18
N LYS A 181 -17.88 -2.90 -9.32
CA LYS A 181 -17.78 -4.07 -10.21
C LYS A 181 -16.71 -3.90 -11.29
N TRP A 182 -16.13 -2.70 -11.42
CA TRP A 182 -15.10 -2.36 -12.39
C TRP A 182 -13.93 -3.33 -12.30
N LYS A 183 -13.43 -3.73 -13.46
CA LYS A 183 -12.25 -4.59 -13.60
C LYS A 183 -11.27 -3.97 -14.60
N PRO A 184 -9.96 -4.11 -14.36
CA PRO A 184 -8.96 -3.68 -15.31
C PRO A 184 -9.06 -4.52 -16.60
N ASN A 185 -8.71 -3.91 -17.73
CA ASN A 185 -8.50 -4.66 -18.97
C ASN A 185 -7.17 -5.44 -18.86
N VAL A 186 -7.26 -6.71 -18.48
CA VAL A 186 -6.09 -7.58 -18.23
C VAL A 186 -5.26 -7.78 -19.49
N GLU A 187 -5.89 -7.81 -20.66
CA GLU A 187 -5.20 -7.96 -21.95
C GLU A 187 -4.31 -6.76 -22.25
N ALA A 188 -4.83 -5.54 -22.10
CA ALA A 188 -4.08 -4.30 -22.29
C ALA A 188 -2.90 -4.18 -21.29
N VAL A 189 -3.12 -4.61 -20.04
CA VAL A 189 -2.03 -4.65 -19.04
C VAL A 189 -0.95 -5.65 -19.45
N ARG A 190 -1.33 -6.86 -19.86
CA ARG A 190 -0.39 -7.87 -20.33
C ARG A 190 0.34 -7.44 -21.59
N ALA A 191 -0.31 -6.73 -22.51
CA ALA A 191 0.35 -6.17 -23.70
C ALA A 191 1.42 -5.14 -23.31
N SER A 192 1.14 -4.28 -22.33
CA SER A 192 2.11 -3.30 -21.83
C SER A 192 3.31 -3.94 -21.12
N ILE A 193 3.07 -5.01 -20.37
CA ILE A 193 4.12 -5.80 -19.73
C ILE A 193 4.98 -6.51 -20.79
N ARG A 194 4.35 -7.20 -21.76
CA ARG A 194 5.04 -7.86 -22.87
C ARG A 194 5.90 -6.88 -23.66
N PHE A 195 5.35 -5.71 -23.98
CA PHE A 195 6.09 -4.61 -24.60
C PHE A 195 7.35 -4.27 -23.79
N ALA A 196 7.20 -3.95 -22.51
CA ALA A 196 8.34 -3.54 -21.69
C ALA A 196 9.40 -4.64 -21.54
N ILE A 197 8.99 -5.91 -21.40
CA ILE A 197 9.91 -7.05 -21.37
C ILE A 197 10.65 -7.19 -22.70
N ALA A 198 9.93 -7.15 -23.83
CA ALA A 198 10.53 -7.30 -25.16
C ALA A 198 11.57 -6.21 -25.47
N THR A 199 11.37 -4.99 -24.96
CA THR A 199 12.36 -3.91 -25.12
C THR A 199 13.65 -4.12 -24.32
N GLY A 200 13.62 -4.95 -23.27
CA GLY A 200 14.71 -5.07 -22.29
C GLY A 200 15.01 -3.78 -21.51
N ARG A 201 14.29 -2.68 -21.76
CA ARG A 201 14.66 -1.32 -21.29
C ARG A 201 14.63 -1.18 -19.77
N LEU A 202 13.79 -1.97 -19.11
CA LEU A 202 13.56 -1.92 -17.66
C LEU A 202 14.37 -2.96 -16.87
N GLU A 203 15.12 -3.82 -17.55
CA GLU A 203 15.92 -4.87 -16.91
C GLU A 203 17.15 -4.31 -16.21
N ALA A 204 17.71 -5.09 -15.28
CA ALA A 204 18.97 -4.73 -14.64
C ALA A 204 20.10 -5.08 -15.62
N THR A 205 20.85 -4.07 -16.04
CA THR A 205 22.20 -4.28 -16.58
C THR A 205 23.11 -4.79 -15.49
#